data_AF-A0A7K2KSE1-F1
#
_entry.id   AF-A0A7K2KSE1-F1
#
_cell.length_a   1.000
_cell.length_b   1.000
_cell.length_c   1.000
_cell.angle_alpha   90.00
_cell.angle_beta   90.00
_cell.angle_gamma   90.00
#
_symmetry.space_group_name_H-M   'P 1'
#
loop_
_entity.id
_entity.type
_entity.pdbx_description
1 polymer ?
#
loop_
_entity_poly.entity_id
_entity_poly.type
_entity_poly.pdbx_seq_one_letter_code
_entity_poly.pdbx_strand_id
1 'polypeptide(L)'
;MRTPYVLLLSVLLLLLAPAPPAGAAENGEWAVYPAAARPGSRPYFFLTADPGSTLTDRVTVANKTAAPLTFRLYGADAYNTDRDGGFAVRTQRERQTGAGAWITPERTRITVPPRSAVTVRYTLT
;
A
#
# COMPACT_ATOMS: atom_id res chain seq x y z
N MET A 1 21.27 54.46 -7.59
CA MET A 1 22.17 53.31 -7.37
C MET A 1 21.68 52.28 -6.32
N ARG A 2 20.52 52.48 -5.66
CA ARG A 2 20.01 51.55 -4.62
C ARG A 2 19.12 50.42 -5.14
N THR A 3 18.60 50.56 -6.36
CA THR A 3 17.69 49.62 -7.03
C THR A 3 18.27 48.24 -7.40
N PRO A 4 19.54 48.08 -7.83
CA PRO A 4 20.05 46.75 -8.23
C PRO A 4 20.29 45.84 -7.03
N TYR A 5 20.70 46.39 -5.88
CA TYR A 5 20.91 45.63 -4.65
C TYR A 5 19.61 45.08 -4.07
N VAL A 6 18.51 45.85 -4.18
CA VAL A 6 17.18 45.38 -3.75
C VAL A 6 16.72 44.21 -4.61
N LEU A 7 16.94 44.26 -5.93
CA LEU A 7 16.59 43.15 -6.82
C LEU A 7 17.44 41.90 -6.55
N LEU A 8 18.75 42.06 -6.33
CA LEU A 8 19.64 40.95 -6.01
C LEU A 8 19.30 40.30 -4.67
N LEU A 9 18.96 41.11 -3.66
CA LEU A 9 18.56 40.63 -2.35
C LEU A 9 17.22 39.86 -2.41
N SER A 10 16.26 40.35 -3.20
CA SER A 10 14.97 39.68 -3.40
C SER A 10 15.13 38.32 -4.09
N VAL A 11 15.99 38.23 -5.10
CA VAL A 11 16.29 36.96 -5.79
C VAL A 11 16.99 35.98 -4.85
N LEU A 12 17.93 36.48 -4.04
CA LEU A 12 18.64 35.65 -3.07
C LEU A 12 17.69 35.11 -1.98
N LEU A 13 16.76 35.92 -1.48
CA LEU A 13 15.74 35.47 -0.52
C LEU A 13 14.80 34.41 -1.13
N LEU A 14 14.47 34.52 -2.42
CA LEU A 14 13.63 33.55 -3.11
C LEU A 14 14.34 32.19 -3.29
N LEU A 15 15.66 32.20 -3.50
CA LEU A 15 16.49 31.00 -3.64
C LEU A 15 16.78 30.30 -2.31
N LEU A 16 16.79 31.05 -1.20
CA LEU A 16 16.98 30.52 0.16
C LEU A 16 15.66 30.10 0.83
N ALA A 17 14.52 30.22 0.15
CA ALA A 17 13.26 29.74 0.68
C ALA A 17 13.32 28.22 0.92
N PRO A 18 12.91 27.71 2.09
CA PRO A 18 12.90 26.28 2.36
C PRO A 18 11.98 25.60 1.34
N ALA A 19 12.51 24.59 0.64
CA ALA A 19 11.70 23.77 -0.23
C ALA A 19 10.56 23.12 0.59
N PRO A 20 9.34 23.03 0.05
CA PRO A 20 8.28 22.31 0.71
C PRO A 20 8.72 20.85 0.95
N PRO A 21 8.32 20.24 2.08
CA PRO A 21 8.65 18.85 2.33
C PRO A 21 8.15 17.99 1.17
N ALA A 22 9.07 17.24 0.55
CA ALA A 22 8.71 16.27 -0.46
C ALA A 22 7.97 15.12 0.22
N GLY A 23 6.65 15.03 0.00
CA GLY A 23 5.87 13.87 0.37
C GLY A 23 6.23 12.72 -0.57
N ALA A 24 6.55 11.55 -0.04
CA ALA A 24 6.56 10.34 -0.85
C ALA A 24 5.15 10.13 -1.43
N ALA A 25 5.05 9.56 -2.63
CA ALA A 25 3.79 9.08 -3.20
C ALA A 25 3.29 7.83 -2.44
N GLU A 26 3.13 7.97 -1.14
CA GLU A 26 2.31 7.11 -0.31
C GLU A 26 1.10 7.92 0.12
N ASN A 27 -0.03 7.26 0.37
CA ASN A 27 -1.04 7.93 1.18
C ASN A 27 -0.56 8.07 2.64
N GLY A 28 0.48 7.35 3.07
CA GLY A 28 1.10 7.44 4.41
C GLY A 28 0.20 7.01 5.56
N GLU A 29 -1.04 6.66 5.25
CA GLU A 29 -2.12 6.44 6.21
C GLU A 29 -2.24 4.97 6.61
N TRP A 30 -1.85 4.05 5.75
CA TRP A 30 -1.97 2.61 6.02
C TRP A 30 -0.91 1.79 5.29
N ALA A 31 -0.82 0.51 5.64
CA ALA A 31 0.03 -0.45 4.95
C ALA A 31 -0.59 -1.85 4.98
N VAL A 32 -0.25 -2.68 3.99
CA VAL A 32 -0.57 -4.11 3.96
C VAL A 32 0.72 -4.89 3.68
N TYR A 33 0.97 -5.93 4.46
CA TYR A 33 2.19 -6.73 4.36
C TYR A 33 1.97 -8.15 4.88
N PRO A 34 2.76 -9.14 4.42
CA PRO A 34 2.71 -10.48 4.98
C PRO A 34 2.98 -10.46 6.49
N ALA A 35 2.24 -11.24 7.25
CA ALA A 35 2.57 -11.42 8.65
C ALA A 35 3.96 -12.05 8.78
N ALA A 36 4.75 -11.55 9.72
CA ALA A 36 6.13 -11.95 9.94
C ALA A 36 6.45 -11.92 11.43
N ALA A 37 7.42 -12.73 11.86
CA ALA A 37 7.85 -12.76 13.26
C ALA A 37 8.52 -11.45 13.70
N ARG A 38 9.17 -10.74 12.76
CA ARG A 38 9.76 -9.42 13.00
C ARG A 38 9.30 -8.45 11.90
N PRO A 39 9.02 -7.18 12.23
CA PRO A 39 8.69 -6.17 11.22
C PRO A 39 9.76 -6.12 10.12
N GLY A 40 9.33 -6.11 8.86
CA GLY A 40 10.21 -6.04 7.70
C GLY A 40 10.97 -7.33 7.34
N SER A 41 10.89 -8.40 8.14
CA SER A 41 11.64 -9.64 7.84
C SER A 41 11.04 -10.48 6.70
N ARG A 42 9.84 -10.14 6.23
CA ARG A 42 9.19 -10.75 5.07
C ARG A 42 8.65 -9.63 4.18
N PRO A 43 9.40 -9.19 3.16
CA PRO A 43 9.04 -8.01 2.38
C PRO A 43 7.93 -8.26 1.35
N TYR A 44 7.69 -9.51 0.96
CA TYR A 44 6.67 -9.87 -0.03
C TYR A 44 6.07 -11.26 0.26
N PHE A 45 4.92 -11.53 -0.35
CA PHE A 45 4.30 -12.84 -0.36
C PHE A 45 5.02 -13.73 -1.38
N PHE A 46 5.53 -14.87 -0.93
CA PHE A 46 6.03 -15.93 -1.79
C PHE A 46 5.45 -17.23 -1.25
N LEU A 47 4.67 -17.91 -2.10
CA LEU A 47 3.93 -19.11 -1.76
C LEU A 47 4.10 -20.10 -2.91
N THR A 48 4.31 -21.37 -2.57
CA THR A 48 4.39 -22.48 -3.51
C THR A 48 3.46 -23.57 -3.02
N ALA A 49 2.62 -24.07 -3.91
CA ALA A 49 1.57 -25.03 -3.61
C ALA A 49 1.52 -26.09 -4.70
N ASP A 50 1.37 -27.35 -4.32
CA ASP A 50 1.08 -28.43 -5.28
C ASP A 50 -0.39 -28.35 -5.74
N PRO A 51 -0.71 -28.84 -6.94
CA PRO A 51 -2.11 -28.90 -7.40
C PRO A 51 -3.03 -29.60 -6.39
N GLY A 52 -4.17 -28.97 -6.08
CA GLY A 52 -5.16 -29.48 -5.12
C GLY A 52 -4.81 -29.26 -3.64
N SER A 53 -3.67 -28.63 -3.34
CA SER A 53 -3.33 -28.26 -1.97
C SER A 53 -4.08 -27.00 -1.50
N THR A 54 -4.27 -26.89 -0.19
CA THR A 54 -4.74 -25.65 0.44
C THR A 54 -3.64 -25.10 1.34
N LEU A 55 -3.20 -23.87 1.06
CA LEU A 55 -2.27 -23.15 1.93
C LEU A 55 -3.03 -22.22 2.85
N THR A 56 -2.51 -22.02 4.07
CA THR A 56 -2.97 -20.97 4.98
C THR A 56 -1.82 -20.05 5.30
N ASP A 57 -2.03 -18.75 5.12
CA ASP A 57 -1.08 -17.71 5.50
C ASP A 57 -1.83 -16.54 6.16
N ARG A 58 -1.11 -15.48 6.54
CA ARG A 58 -1.63 -14.32 7.25
C ARG A 58 -1.14 -13.04 6.62
N VAL A 59 -2.04 -12.07 6.54
CA VAL A 59 -1.77 -10.70 6.11
C VAL A 59 -2.01 -9.75 7.28
N THR A 60 -1.15 -8.75 7.43
CA THR A 60 -1.31 -7.69 8.43
C THR A 60 -1.66 -6.38 7.73
N VAL A 61 -2.70 -5.71 8.22
CA VAL A 61 -3.12 -4.39 7.76
C VAL A 61 -2.87 -3.40 8.90
N ALA A 62 -2.02 -2.41 8.66
CA ALA A 62 -1.67 -1.38 9.63
C ALA A 62 -2.34 -0.05 9.29
N ASN A 63 -2.85 0.62 10.31
CA ASN A 63 -3.39 1.97 10.28
C ASN A 63 -2.41 2.92 10.97
N LYS A 64 -1.81 3.83 10.20
CA LYS A 64 -0.85 4.83 10.67
C LYS A 64 -1.53 6.14 11.11
N THR A 65 -2.84 6.27 10.91
CA THR A 65 -3.61 7.48 11.23
C THR A 65 -4.04 7.55 12.69
N ALA A 66 -4.60 8.70 13.09
CA ALA A 66 -5.18 8.92 14.40
C ALA A 66 -6.68 8.54 14.50
N ALA A 67 -7.31 8.12 13.41
CA ALA A 67 -8.72 7.71 13.38
C ALA A 67 -8.84 6.22 12.97
N PRO A 68 -9.92 5.50 13.34
CA PRO A 68 -10.14 4.14 12.85
C PRO A 68 -10.30 4.12 11.33
N LEU A 69 -9.67 3.15 10.66
CA LEU A 69 -9.86 2.91 9.22
C LEU A 69 -10.58 1.59 8.98
N THR A 70 -11.51 1.57 8.03
CA THR A 70 -12.23 0.35 7.65
C THR A 70 -11.85 -0.09 6.25
N PHE A 71 -11.42 -1.33 6.11
CA PHE A 71 -10.93 -1.91 4.86
C PHE A 71 -11.82 -3.05 4.38
N ARG A 72 -11.85 -3.24 3.06
CA ARG A 72 -12.34 -4.46 2.40
C ARG A 72 -11.14 -5.29 2.02
N LEU A 73 -11.15 -6.58 2.35
CA LEU A 73 -10.09 -7.53 2.03
C LEU A 73 -10.62 -8.55 1.02
N TYR A 74 -9.86 -8.75 -0.05
CA TYR A 74 -10.16 -9.68 -1.13
C TYR A 74 -8.87 -10.05 -1.89
N GLY A 75 -8.86 -11.23 -2.51
CA GLY A 75 -7.85 -11.58 -3.50
C GLY A 75 -8.05 -10.77 -4.78
N ALA A 76 -6.95 -10.29 -5.38
CA ALA A 76 -7.00 -9.50 -6.60
C ALA A 76 -5.87 -9.87 -7.55
N ASP A 77 -6.20 -9.91 -8.83
CA ASP A 77 -5.25 -10.11 -9.92
C ASP A 77 -4.61 -8.78 -10.29
N ALA A 78 -3.29 -8.83 -10.45
CA ALA A 78 -2.56 -7.78 -11.12
C ALA A 78 -2.64 -7.95 -12.64
N TYR A 79 -2.62 -6.85 -13.37
CA TYR A 79 -2.55 -6.82 -14.82
C TYR A 79 -1.77 -5.59 -15.28
N ASN A 80 -1.31 -5.62 -16.54
CA ASN A 80 -0.71 -4.46 -17.16
C ASN A 80 -1.78 -3.71 -17.97
N THR A 81 -1.80 -2.39 -17.86
CA THR A 81 -2.75 -1.52 -18.57
C THR A 81 -2.47 -1.51 -20.07
N ASP A 82 -3.51 -1.55 -20.89
CA ASP A 82 -3.37 -1.62 -22.35
C ASP A 82 -2.71 -0.36 -22.96
N ARG A 83 -2.86 0.80 -22.30
CA ARG A 83 -2.37 2.08 -22.79
C ARG A 83 -0.84 2.16 -22.85
N ASP A 84 -0.17 1.63 -21.83
CA ASP A 84 1.24 1.91 -21.53
C ASP A 84 1.98 0.77 -20.81
N GLY A 85 1.32 -0.38 -20.58
CA GLY A 85 1.90 -1.51 -19.85
C GLY A 85 2.09 -1.25 -18.35
N GLY A 86 1.45 -0.20 -17.81
CA GLY A 86 1.51 0.16 -16.40
C GLY A 86 0.87 -0.90 -15.50
N PHE A 87 1.38 -1.03 -14.27
CA PHE A 87 0.84 -1.98 -13.30
C PHE A 87 -0.50 -1.51 -12.73
N ALA A 88 -1.50 -2.38 -12.76
CA ALA A 88 -2.80 -2.17 -12.12
C ALA A 88 -3.28 -3.44 -11.42
N VAL A 89 -4.24 -3.27 -10.51
CA VAL A 89 -4.83 -4.37 -9.73
C VAL A 89 -6.35 -4.31 -9.92
N ARG A 90 -6.95 -5.48 -10.20
CA ARG A 90 -8.39 -5.59 -10.39
C ARG A 90 -9.15 -5.24 -9.13
N THR A 91 -10.27 -4.55 -9.30
CA THR A 91 -11.21 -4.26 -8.21
C THR A 91 -12.03 -5.50 -7.84
N GLN A 92 -12.67 -5.46 -6.68
CA GLN A 92 -13.56 -6.54 -6.20
C GLN A 92 -14.71 -6.86 -7.18
N ARG A 93 -15.12 -5.92 -8.03
CA ARG A 93 -16.23 -6.10 -8.98
C ARG A 93 -15.79 -6.77 -10.29
N GLU A 94 -14.50 -6.78 -10.56
CA GLU A 94 -13.94 -7.42 -11.73
C GLU A 94 -13.71 -8.90 -11.47
N ARG A 95 -13.85 -9.71 -12.52
CA ARG A 95 -13.63 -11.15 -12.44
C ARG A 95 -12.14 -11.43 -12.19
N GLN A 96 -11.85 -12.15 -11.12
CA GLN A 96 -10.53 -12.70 -10.84
C GLN A 96 -10.40 -14.06 -11.55
N THR A 97 -9.28 -14.30 -12.22
CA THR A 97 -8.95 -15.52 -12.97
C THR A 97 -7.56 -16.08 -12.63
N GLY A 98 -6.68 -15.27 -12.08
CA GLY A 98 -5.34 -15.66 -11.64
C GLY A 98 -5.27 -15.89 -10.13
N ALA A 99 -4.18 -15.45 -9.50
CA ALA A 99 -3.95 -15.62 -8.07
C ALA A 99 -5.10 -15.05 -7.20
N GLY A 100 -5.73 -13.96 -7.63
CA GLY A 100 -6.85 -13.35 -6.92
C GLY A 100 -8.07 -14.28 -6.79
N ALA A 101 -8.23 -15.25 -7.70
CA ALA A 101 -9.32 -16.22 -7.64
C ALA A 101 -9.10 -17.30 -6.57
N TRP A 102 -7.86 -17.55 -6.17
CA TRP A 102 -7.49 -18.61 -5.23
C TRP A 102 -7.43 -18.11 -3.79
N ILE A 103 -7.31 -16.79 -3.59
CA ILE A 103 -7.12 -16.17 -2.28
C ILE A 103 -8.48 -15.89 -1.62
N THR A 104 -8.73 -16.54 -0.48
CA THR A 104 -9.92 -16.29 0.35
C THR A 104 -9.53 -15.81 1.74
N PRO A 105 -9.77 -14.54 2.10
CA PRO A 105 -9.52 -14.06 3.46
C PRO A 105 -10.59 -14.55 4.43
N GLU A 106 -10.19 -14.88 5.67
CA GLU A 106 -11.10 -15.25 6.77
C GLU A 106 -12.12 -14.15 7.08
N ARG A 107 -11.74 -12.89 6.83
CA ARG A 107 -12.60 -11.71 7.01
C ARG A 107 -12.49 -10.81 5.79
N THR A 108 -13.63 -10.50 5.17
CA THR A 108 -13.71 -9.63 3.98
C THR A 108 -13.85 -8.14 4.33
N ARG A 109 -14.09 -7.83 5.60
CA ARG A 109 -14.13 -6.46 6.13
C ARG A 109 -13.48 -6.42 7.50
N ILE A 110 -12.59 -5.45 7.71
CA ILE A 110 -11.96 -5.21 9.01
C ILE A 110 -11.98 -3.72 9.33
N THR A 111 -12.03 -3.39 10.61
CA THR A 111 -11.76 -2.04 11.11
C THR A 111 -10.47 -2.09 11.93
N VAL A 112 -9.50 -1.28 11.55
CA VAL A 112 -8.20 -1.18 12.21
C VAL A 112 -8.21 0.08 13.08
N PRO A 113 -8.05 -0.04 14.41
CA PRO A 113 -8.00 1.10 15.31
C PRO A 113 -6.88 2.09 14.94
N PRO A 114 -6.91 3.33 15.46
CA PRO A 114 -5.82 4.29 15.32
C PRO A 114 -4.47 3.69 15.73
N ARG A 115 -3.42 4.04 14.99
CA ARG A 115 -2.02 3.67 15.33
C ARG A 115 -1.83 2.18 15.66
N SER A 116 -2.55 1.31 14.98
CA SER A 116 -2.60 -0.12 15.28
C SER A 116 -2.57 -0.97 14.00
N ALA A 117 -2.54 -2.30 14.17
CA ALA A 117 -2.58 -3.25 13.07
C ALA A 117 -3.49 -4.44 13.40
N VAL A 118 -4.11 -5.00 12.37
CA VAL A 118 -4.92 -6.22 12.46
C VAL A 118 -4.35 -7.27 11.51
N THR A 119 -4.11 -8.47 12.03
CA THR A 119 -3.70 -9.63 11.22
C THR A 119 -4.91 -10.51 10.92
N VAL A 120 -5.04 -10.92 9.66
CA VAL A 120 -6.14 -11.73 9.14
C VAL A 120 -5.55 -12.96 8.46
N ARG A 121 -6.09 -14.15 8.75
CA ARG A 121 -5.73 -15.36 8.00
C ARG A 121 -6.38 -15.33 6.63
N TYR A 122 -5.75 -15.97 5.67
CA TYR A 122 -6.35 -16.27 4.38
C TYR A 122 -5.90 -17.64 3.91
N THR A 123 -6.70 -18.24 3.03
CA THR A 123 -6.37 -19.50 2.36
C THR A 123 -6.07 -19.26 0.89
N LEU A 124 -5.23 -20.13 0.33
CA LEU A 124 -5.02 -20.29 -1.10
C LEU A 124 -5.51 -21.68 -1.50
N THR A 125 -6.45 -21.78 -2.44
CA THR A 125 -7.11 -23.02 -2.88
C THR A 125 -7.28 -23.09 -4.39
#